data_AF-A0A7G6YUQ4-F1
#
_entry.id   AF-A0A7G6YUQ4-F1
#
_cell.length_a   1.000
_cell.length_b   1.000
_cell.length_c   1.000
_cell.angle_alpha   90.00
_cell.angle_beta   90.00
_cell.angle_gamma   90.00
#
_symmetry.space_group_name_H-M   'P 1'
#
loop_
_entity.id
_entity.type
_entity.pdbx_description
1 polymer ?
#
loop_
_entity_poly.entity_id
_entity_poly.type
_entity_poly.pdbx_seq_one_letter_code
_entity_poly.pdbx_strand_id
1 'polypeptide(L)'
;MAAHQTFSQLLREGDRFTDRDFMRVLSIGHPSLKRKESDPSQLTIGEVVLLAALVEKPVSQLLEAAARQASQNKEGAQQREAAVSQAEGRKYQRRQIKPSEQD
;
A
#
# COMPACT_ATOMS: atom_id res chain seq x y z
N MET A 1 -27.99 -5.52 -1.00
CA MET A 1 -26.57 -5.52 -0.54
C MET A 1 -26.02 -4.13 -0.78
N ALA A 2 -25.56 -3.42 0.24
CA ALA A 2 -24.95 -2.10 0.04
C ALA A 2 -23.67 -2.29 -0.79
N ALA A 3 -23.59 -1.63 -1.94
CA ALA A 3 -22.36 -1.62 -2.73
C ALA A 3 -21.30 -0.90 -1.91
N HIS A 4 -20.31 -1.66 -1.41
CA HIS A 4 -19.19 -1.06 -0.70
C HIS A 4 -18.34 -0.26 -1.69
N GLN A 5 -18.10 1.01 -1.39
CA GLN A 5 -17.30 1.89 -2.23
C GLN A 5 -15.86 1.38 -2.34
N THR A 6 -15.27 1.50 -3.51
CA THR A 6 -13.84 1.22 -3.73
C THR A 6 -12.98 2.32 -3.10
N PHE A 7 -11.69 2.04 -2.87
CA PHE A 7 -10.76 3.04 -2.35
C PHE A 7 -10.71 4.29 -3.24
N SER A 8 -10.65 4.12 -4.57
CA SER A 8 -10.65 5.25 -5.50
C SER A 8 -11.96 6.02 -5.48
N GLN A 9 -13.10 5.35 -5.33
CA GLN A 9 -14.39 6.05 -5.17
C GLN A 9 -14.43 6.88 -3.88
N LEU A 10 -13.87 6.36 -2.78
CA LEU A 10 -13.76 7.11 -1.53
C LEU A 10 -12.84 8.33 -1.66
N LEU A 11 -11.71 8.19 -2.35
CA LEU A 11 -10.79 9.32 -2.58
C LEU A 11 -11.39 10.40 -3.49
N ARG A 12 -12.17 9.99 -4.49
CA ARG A 12 -12.73 10.87 -5.53
C ARG A 12 -14.17 11.31 -5.24
N GLU A 13 -14.67 11.02 -4.03
CA GLU A 13 -16.03 11.39 -3.66
C GLU A 13 -16.27 12.89 -3.80
N GLY A 14 -17.24 13.26 -4.63
CA GLY A 14 -17.61 14.66 -4.88
C GLY A 14 -16.58 15.47 -5.68
N ASP A 15 -15.60 14.83 -6.32
CA ASP A 15 -14.59 15.46 -7.18
C ASP A 15 -13.89 16.68 -6.56
N ARG A 16 -13.71 16.66 -5.22
CA ARG A 16 -13.19 17.77 -4.42
C ARG A 16 -11.72 18.09 -4.70
N PHE A 17 -10.95 17.11 -5.17
CA PHE A 17 -9.50 17.19 -5.34
C PHE A 17 -9.06 16.65 -6.69
N THR A 18 -8.09 17.34 -7.29
CA THR A 18 -7.48 16.96 -8.55
C THR A 18 -6.31 16.00 -8.33
N ASP A 19 -5.88 15.31 -9.40
CA ASP A 19 -4.66 14.51 -9.38
C ASP A 19 -3.44 15.30 -8.90
N ARG A 20 -3.39 16.60 -9.19
CA ARG A 20 -2.29 17.49 -8.75
C ARG A 20 -2.28 17.64 -7.24
N ASP A 21 -3.43 17.70 -6.59
CA ASP A 21 -3.54 17.82 -5.13
C ASP A 21 -3.06 16.54 -4.46
N PHE A 22 -3.52 15.38 -4.95
CA PHE A 22 -3.06 14.07 -4.46
C PHE A 22 -1.54 13.87 -4.67
N MET A 23 -1.03 14.22 -5.85
CA MET A 23 0.41 14.15 -6.15
C MET A 23 1.22 15.04 -5.19
N ARG A 24 0.73 16.26 -4.90
CA ARG A 24 1.38 17.18 -3.99
C ARG A 24 1.41 16.66 -2.56
N VAL A 25 0.29 16.14 -2.06
CA VAL A 25 0.18 15.60 -0.70
C VAL A 25 1.07 14.36 -0.53
N LEU A 26 1.10 13.48 -1.52
CA LEU A 26 1.89 12.25 -1.46
C LEU A 26 3.36 12.45 -1.89
N SER A 27 3.71 13.60 -2.46
CA SER A 27 5.02 13.86 -3.07
C SER A 27 5.41 12.81 -4.13
N ILE A 28 4.46 12.41 -4.98
CA ILE A 28 4.66 11.42 -6.04
C ILE A 28 4.22 11.94 -7.41
N GLY A 29 4.70 11.29 -8.48
CA GLY A 29 4.26 11.56 -9.85
C GLY A 29 2.96 10.84 -10.24
N HIS A 30 2.36 11.31 -11.33
CA HIS A 30 1.06 10.82 -11.82
C HIS A 30 1.01 9.30 -12.07
N PRO A 31 2.03 8.66 -12.69
CA PRO A 31 2.02 7.20 -12.87
C PRO A 31 1.97 6.43 -11.54
N SER A 32 2.68 6.92 -10.52
CA SER A 32 2.68 6.31 -9.20
C SER A 32 1.34 6.50 -8.48
N LEU A 33 0.71 7.67 -8.65
CA LEU A 33 -0.63 7.91 -8.14
C LEU A 33 -1.62 6.90 -8.75
N LYS A 34 -1.67 6.78 -10.08
CA LYS A 34 -2.60 5.86 -10.76
C LYS A 34 -2.37 4.40 -10.36
N ARG A 35 -1.11 3.98 -10.20
CA ARG A 35 -0.78 2.65 -9.69
C ARG A 35 -1.34 2.42 -8.29
N LYS A 36 -1.12 3.35 -7.36
CA LYS A 36 -1.63 3.27 -5.98
C LYS A 36 -3.15 3.37 -5.91
N GLU A 37 -3.80 4.11 -6.80
CA GLU A 37 -5.28 4.12 -6.91
C GLU A 37 -5.82 2.78 -7.43
N SER A 38 -5.15 2.16 -8.40
CA SER A 38 -5.54 0.84 -8.92
C SER A 38 -5.25 -0.30 -7.94
N ASP A 39 -4.18 -0.17 -7.14
CA ASP A 39 -3.74 -1.15 -6.16
C ASP A 39 -3.37 -0.45 -4.83
N PRO A 40 -4.37 -0.23 -3.95
CA PRO A 40 -4.18 0.44 -2.67
C PRO A 40 -3.26 -0.31 -1.71
N SER A 41 -2.94 -1.59 -1.98
CA SER A 41 -2.00 -2.36 -1.15
C SER A 41 -0.57 -1.81 -1.19
N GLN A 42 -0.26 -0.98 -2.18
CA GLN A 42 1.04 -0.31 -2.33
C GLN A 42 1.14 0.98 -1.52
N LEU A 43 0.08 1.39 -0.81
CA LEU A 43 0.12 2.54 0.08
C LEU A 43 0.74 2.16 1.42
N THR A 44 1.63 3.01 1.90
CA THR A 44 2.08 2.97 3.29
C THR A 44 1.00 3.53 4.21
N ILE A 45 1.06 3.17 5.50
CA ILE A 45 0.16 3.74 6.51
C ILE A 45 0.26 5.27 6.53
N GLY A 46 1.48 5.83 6.40
CA GLY A 46 1.68 7.28 6.37
C GLY A 46 0.97 7.96 5.19
N GLU A 47 1.04 7.36 4.00
CA GLU A 47 0.31 7.86 2.82
C GLU A 47 -1.21 7.79 3.03
N VAL A 48 -1.72 6.72 3.65
CA VAL A 48 -3.15 6.61 3.98
C VAL A 48 -3.60 7.69 4.97
N VAL A 49 -2.79 8.00 5.98
CA VAL A 49 -3.06 9.08 6.95
C VAL A 49 -3.12 10.44 6.25
N LEU A 50 -2.18 10.72 5.35
CA LEU A 50 -2.17 11.96 4.56
C LEU A 50 -3.42 12.09 3.68
N LEU A 51 -3.80 11.00 2.99
CA LEU A 51 -4.99 10.98 2.15
C LEU A 51 -6.27 11.15 2.98
N ALA A 52 -6.39 10.45 4.11
CA ALA A 52 -7.53 10.56 5.02
C ALA A 52 -7.71 11.99 5.53
N ALA A 53 -6.61 12.66 5.87
CA ALA A 53 -6.63 14.08 6.26
C ALA A 53 -7.07 14.98 5.10
N LEU A 54 -6.60 14.72 3.87
CA LEU A 54 -6.98 15.49 2.68
C LEU A 54 -8.49 15.37 2.39
N VAL A 55 -9.03 14.15 2.40
CA VAL A 55 -10.44 13.90 2.03
C VAL A 55 -11.42 13.99 3.21
N GLU A 56 -10.93 14.36 4.40
CA GLU A 56 -11.70 14.51 5.64
C GLU A 56 -12.47 13.23 6.01
N LYS A 57 -11.82 12.06 5.86
CA LYS A 57 -12.40 10.74 6.21
C LYS A 57 -11.60 10.05 7.32
N PRO A 58 -12.21 9.14 8.09
CA PRO A 58 -11.48 8.32 9.05
C PRO A 58 -10.42 7.46 8.36
N VAL A 59 -9.22 7.42 8.94
CA VAL A 59 -8.11 6.55 8.47
C VAL A 59 -8.55 5.09 8.38
N SER A 60 -9.34 4.63 9.35
CA SER A 60 -9.88 3.26 9.38
C SER A 60 -10.73 2.93 8.16
N GLN A 61 -11.52 3.89 7.65
CA GLN A 61 -12.36 3.70 6.49
C GLN A 61 -11.52 3.47 5.22
N LEU A 62 -10.46 4.27 5.04
CA LEU A 62 -9.55 4.13 3.91
C LEU A 62 -8.76 2.82 4.00
N LEU A 63 -8.27 2.45 5.19
CA LEU A 63 -7.56 1.18 5.42
C LEU A 63 -8.45 -0.02 5.13
N GLU A 64 -9.71 -0.01 5.58
CA GLU A 64 -10.64 -1.11 5.33
C GLU A 64 -10.91 -1.29 3.83
N ALA A 65 -11.14 -0.17 3.11
CA ALA A 65 -11.33 -0.20 1.66
C ALA A 65 -10.09 -0.71 0.93
N ALA A 66 -8.90 -0.24 1.33
CA ALA A 66 -7.62 -0.67 0.76
C ALA A 66 -7.37 -2.17 1.00
N ALA A 67 -7.55 -2.65 2.22
CA ALA A 67 -7.38 -4.05 2.59
C ALA A 67 -8.36 -4.97 1.84
N ARG A 68 -9.61 -4.52 1.69
CA ARG A 68 -10.63 -5.25 0.93
C ARG A 68 -10.30 -5.37 -0.54
N GLN A 69 -9.81 -4.31 -1.18
CA GLN A 69 -9.37 -4.40 -2.58
C GLN A 69 -8.10 -5.24 -2.73
N ALA A 70 -7.16 -5.13 -1.78
CA ALA A 70 -5.95 -5.94 -1.78
C ALA A 70 -6.24 -7.45 -1.72
N SER A 71 -7.26 -7.86 -0.95
CA SER A 71 -7.68 -9.26 -0.84
C SER A 71 -8.44 -9.77 -2.07
N GLN A 72 -9.09 -8.87 -2.83
CA GLN A 72 -9.76 -9.20 -4.07
C GLN A 72 -8.83 -9.23 -5.29
N ASN A 73 -7.64 -8.61 -5.19
CA ASN A 73 -6.62 -8.64 -6.23
C ASN A 73 -5.92 -10.01 -6.30
N LYS A 74 -6.39 -10.85 -7.25
CA LYS A 74 -5.89 -12.22 -7.47
C LYS A 74 -4.43 -12.28 -7.92
N GLU A 75 -4.00 -11.36 -8.78
CA GLU A 75 -2.61 -11.31 -9.27
C GLU A 75 -1.65 -10.96 -8.13
N GLY A 76 -2.01 -9.96 -7.32
CA GLY A 76 -1.25 -9.60 -6.13
C GLY A 76 -1.19 -10.74 -5.10
N ALA A 77 -2.27 -11.53 -4.96
CA ALA A 77 -2.31 -12.66 -4.05
C ALA A 77 -1.29 -13.75 -4.43
N GLN A 78 -1.23 -14.12 -5.72
CA GLN A 78 -0.28 -15.12 -6.22
C GLN A 78 1.18 -14.67 -6.03
N GLN A 79 1.48 -13.40 -6.29
CA GLN A 79 2.83 -12.85 -6.08
C GLN A 79 3.22 -12.87 -4.60
N ARG A 80 2.29 -12.53 -3.69
CA ARG A 80 2.52 -12.59 -2.24
C ARG A 80 2.76 -14.02 -1.76
N GLU A 81 1.97 -14.97 -2.23
CA GLU A 81 2.13 -16.39 -1.87
C GLU A 81 3.48 -16.95 -2.36
N ALA A 82 3.87 -16.61 -3.59
CA ALA A 82 5.20 -16.95 -4.12
C ALA A 82 6.33 -16.33 -3.28
N ALA A 83 6.20 -15.06 -2.87
CA ALA A 83 7.19 -14.38 -2.04
C ALA A 83 7.31 -15.00 -0.64
N VAL A 84 6.18 -15.37 -0.01
CA VAL A 84 6.16 -16.08 1.29
C VAL A 84 6.84 -17.45 1.16
N SER A 85 6.48 -18.22 0.14
CA SER A 85 7.07 -19.54 -0.13
C SER A 85 8.60 -19.46 -0.32
N GLN A 86 9.07 -18.43 -1.04
CA GLN A 86 10.50 -18.18 -1.21
C GLN A 86 11.22 -17.76 0.08
N ALA A 87 10.51 -17.13 1.03
CA ALA A 87 11.09 -16.75 2.32
C ALA A 87 11.23 -17.96 3.25
N GLU A 88 10.25 -18.86 3.27
CA GLU A 88 10.27 -20.09 4.08
C GLU A 88 11.39 -21.06 3.66
N GLY A 89 11.71 -21.12 2.37
CA GLY A 89 12.79 -21.95 1.84
C GLY A 89 14.21 -21.46 2.16
N ARG A 90 14.38 -20.21 2.63
CA ARG A 90 15.72 -19.66 2.94
C ARG A 90 16.17 -20.11 4.33
N LYS A 91 17.06 -21.11 4.38
CA LYS A 91 17.84 -21.40 5.59
C LYS A 91 18.77 -20.21 5.87
N TYR A 92 18.48 -19.44 6.92
CA TYR A 92 19.41 -18.44 7.43
C TYR A 92 20.69 -19.12 7.90
N GLN A 93 21.75 -19.08 7.09
CA GLN A 93 23.09 -19.38 7.59
C GLN A 93 23.55 -18.19 8.44
N ARG A 94 23.61 -18.40 9.75
CA ARG A 94 24.17 -17.43 10.70
C ARG A 94 25.57 -17.05 10.22
N ARG A 95 25.82 -15.78 9.90
CA ARG A 95 27.17 -15.29 9.59
C ARG A 95 28.07 -15.65 10.77
N GLN A 96 29.06 -16.53 10.53
CA GLN A 96 30.15 -16.70 11.47
C GLN A 96 30.98 -15.42 11.42
N ILE A 97 30.94 -14.66 12.50
CA ILE A 97 31.83 -13.51 12.70
C ILE A 97 33.23 -14.11 12.83
N LYS A 98 34.12 -13.85 11.86
CA LYS A 98 35.54 -14.21 12.00
C LYS A 98 36.08 -13.52 13.25
N PRO A 99 36.79 -14.22 14.16
CA PRO A 99 37.46 -13.55 15.26
C PRO A 99 38.40 -12.51 14.65
N SER A 100 38.25 -11.26 15.09
CA SER A 100 39.22 -10.20 14.82
C SER A 100 40.56 -10.66 15.38
N GLU A 101 41.57 -10.80 14.53
CA GLU A 101 42.97 -10.90 14.95
C GLU A 101 43.27 -9.68 15.81
N GLN A 102 43.44 -9.92 17.11
CA GLN A 102 44.09 -8.98 18.01
C GLN A 102 45.58 -9.16 17.77
N ASP A 103 46.21 -8.15 17.18
CA ASP A 103 47.61 -7.77 17.39
C ASP A 103 47.74 -6.26 17.18
#